data_AF-A0A6A6EV85-F1
#
_entry.id   AF-A0A6A6EV85-F1
#
_cell.length_a   1.000
_cell.length_b   1.000
_cell.length_c   1.000
_cell.angle_alpha   90.00
_cell.angle_beta   90.00
_cell.angle_gamma   90.00
#
_symmetry.space_group_name_H-M   'P 1'
#
loop_
_entity.id
_entity.type
_entity.pdbx_description
1 polymer ?
#
loop_
_entity_poly.entity_id
_entity_poly.type
_entity_poly.pdbx_seq_one_letter_code
_entity_poly.pdbx_strand_id
1 'polypeptide(L)'
;KPKVTATLWEEEQAVCFRVEVNGVCVGRREDNHMFNGTTLLEVAGMTHEDRDTILRAEKNRHMAKVGPEHLKGVWIPYDRALEFANQNGITEDLYPLF
;
A
#
# COMPACT_ATOMS: atom_id res chain seq x y z
N LYS A 1 -16.98 -0.02 12.15
CA LYS A 1 -16.81 0.83 10.95
C LYS A 1 -15.32 0.96 10.71
N PRO A 2 -14.81 0.71 9.48
CA PRO A 2 -13.40 0.89 9.18
C PRO A 2 -12.99 2.35 9.45
N LYS A 3 -11.83 2.55 10.08
CA LYS A 3 -11.32 3.88 10.41
C LYS A 3 -10.28 4.27 9.39
N VAL A 4 -10.60 5.26 8.57
CA VAL A 4 -9.66 5.86 7.63
C VAL A 4 -8.93 6.99 8.33
N THR A 5 -7.61 7.05 8.14
CA THR A 5 -6.78 8.17 8.57
C THR A 5 -6.18 8.84 7.34
N ALA A 6 -6.31 10.16 7.25
CA ALA A 6 -5.58 10.96 6.25
C ALA A 6 -4.30 11.53 6.88
N THR A 7 -3.20 11.53 6.14
CA THR A 7 -1.91 12.09 6.59
C THR A 7 -1.24 12.80 5.44
N LEU A 8 -0.79 14.03 5.66
CA LEU A 8 0.08 14.71 4.71
C LEU A 8 1.44 14.03 4.72
N TRP A 9 1.85 13.52 3.56
CA TRP A 9 3.18 13.02 3.31
C TRP A 9 4.03 14.16 2.75
N GLU A 10 4.78 14.83 3.62
CA GLU A 10 5.51 16.05 3.25
C GLU A 10 6.61 15.77 2.22
N GLU A 11 7.37 14.69 2.33
CA GLU A 11 8.46 14.39 1.40
C GLU A 11 7.97 14.17 -0.04
N GLU A 12 6.76 13.65 -0.17
CA GLU A 12 6.14 13.32 -1.45
C GLU A 12 5.08 14.33 -1.90
N GLN A 13 4.82 15.36 -1.07
CA GLN A 13 3.82 16.40 -1.30
C GLN A 13 2.43 15.84 -1.64
N ALA A 14 2.02 14.78 -0.95
CA ALA A 14 0.77 14.07 -1.23
C ALA A 14 0.00 13.76 0.04
N VAL A 15 -1.33 13.73 -0.04
CA VAL A 15 -2.17 13.18 1.03
C VAL A 15 -2.25 11.67 0.87
N CYS A 16 -2.04 10.93 1.97
CA CYS A 16 -2.20 9.49 2.02
C CYS A 16 -3.39 9.12 2.91
N PHE A 17 -4.32 8.35 2.36
CA PHE A 17 -5.37 7.68 3.12
C PHE A 17 -4.87 6.33 3.58
N ARG A 18 -5.17 5.96 4.83
CA ARG A 18 -4.71 4.71 5.44
C ARG A 18 -5.81 3.99 6.16
N VAL A 19 -5.76 2.67 6.11
CA VAL A 19 -6.56 1.75 6.93
C VAL A 19 -5.62 0.78 7.66
N GLU A 20 -6.04 0.37 8.86
CA GLU A 20 -5.32 -0.63 9.64
C GLU A 20 -6.05 -1.96 9.53
N VAL A 21 -5.33 -3.00 9.09
CA VAL A 21 -5.82 -4.38 8.97
C VAL A 21 -4.82 -5.28 9.67
N ASN A 22 -5.26 -6.05 10.67
CA ASN A 22 -4.42 -6.97 11.43
C ASN A 22 -3.12 -6.33 11.99
N GLY A 23 -3.19 -5.06 12.41
CA GLY A 23 -2.04 -4.30 12.93
C GLY A 23 -1.11 -3.73 11.86
N VAL A 24 -1.42 -3.89 10.58
CA VAL A 24 -0.66 -3.35 9.44
C VAL A 24 -1.40 -2.15 8.86
N CYS A 25 -0.69 -1.04 8.68
CA CYS A 25 -1.21 0.15 8.02
C CYS A 25 -0.96 0.10 6.50
N VAL A 26 -2.03 -0.05 5.71
CA VAL A 26 -1.96 0.07 4.25
C VAL A 26 -2.36 1.48 3.85
N GLY A 27 -1.66 2.05 2.87
CA GLY A 27 -1.87 3.42 2.40
C GLY A 27 -2.15 3.50 0.90
N ARG A 28 -3.01 4.45 0.52
CA ARG A 28 -3.25 4.89 -0.86
C ARG A 28 -3.01 6.40 -0.95
N ARG A 29 -2.26 6.84 -1.96
CA ARG A 29 -2.06 8.27 -2.23
C ARG A 29 -3.28 8.87 -2.92
N GLU A 30 -3.61 10.11 -2.60
CA GLU A 30 -4.70 10.85 -3.22
C GLU A 30 -4.37 11.31 -4.64
N ASP A 31 -3.12 11.73 -4.87
CA ASP A 31 -2.64 12.37 -6.12
C ASP A 31 -2.56 11.43 -7.34
N ASN A 32 -2.08 10.21 -7.13
CA ASN A 32 -1.83 9.25 -8.22
C ASN A 32 -2.41 7.84 -7.94
N HIS A 33 -3.13 7.69 -6.84
CA HIS A 33 -3.80 6.45 -6.43
C HIS A 33 -2.89 5.24 -6.25
N MET A 34 -1.57 5.42 -6.17
CA MET A 34 -0.66 4.34 -5.85
C MET A 34 -0.91 3.84 -4.43
N PHE A 35 -0.73 2.53 -4.24
CA PHE A 35 -0.81 1.86 -2.95
C PHE A 35 0.58 1.53 -2.43
N ASN A 36 0.76 1.51 -1.11
CA ASN A 36 1.95 0.92 -0.51
C ASN A 36 1.89 -0.61 -0.69
N GLY A 37 2.58 -1.11 -1.72
CA GLY A 37 2.63 -2.52 -2.07
C GLY A 37 3.34 -3.37 -1.03
N THR A 38 4.29 -2.80 -0.29
CA THR A 38 4.99 -3.51 0.80
C THR A 38 4.03 -3.94 1.90
N THR A 39 3.17 -3.03 2.36
CA THR A 39 2.19 -3.32 3.42
C THR A 39 0.94 -4.02 2.90
N LEU A 40 0.52 -3.75 1.66
CA LEU A 40 -0.58 -4.49 1.02
C LEU A 40 -0.25 -6.00 0.91
N LEU A 41 0.94 -6.35 0.42
CA LEU A 41 1.33 -7.75 0.31
C LEU A 41 1.58 -8.41 1.67
N GLU A 42 1.87 -7.63 2.72
CA GLU A 42 1.91 -8.13 4.10
C GLU A 42 0.53 -8.58 4.56
N VAL A 43 -0.49 -7.74 4.33
CA VAL A 43 -1.89 -8.08 4.62
C VAL A 43 -2.34 -9.29 3.82
N ALA A 44 -1.84 -9.44 2.58
CA ALA A 44 -2.08 -10.63 1.75
C ALA A 44 -1.36 -11.91 2.25
N GLY A 45 -0.57 -11.83 3.32
CA GLY A 45 0.14 -12.98 3.89
C GLY A 45 1.41 -13.39 3.14
N MET A 46 1.93 -12.54 2.25
CA MET A 46 3.15 -12.83 1.49
C MET A 46 4.38 -12.80 2.40
N THR A 47 5.30 -13.75 2.19
CA THR A 47 6.56 -13.79 2.93
C THR A 47 7.45 -12.59 2.57
N HIS A 48 8.49 -12.32 3.37
CA HIS A 48 9.44 -11.25 3.06
C HIS A 48 10.10 -11.44 1.67
N GLU A 49 10.53 -12.67 1.35
CA GLU A 49 11.21 -13.00 0.08
C GLU A 49 10.27 -12.88 -1.12
N ASP A 50 9.02 -13.33 -0.98
CA ASP A 50 8.02 -13.22 -2.05
C ASP A 50 7.71 -11.76 -2.34
N ARG A 51 7.48 -10.94 -1.31
CA ARG A 51 7.22 -9.50 -1.46
C ARG A 51 8.35 -8.81 -2.19
N ASP A 52 9.59 -9.08 -1.80
CA ASP A 52 10.76 -8.46 -2.41
C ASP A 52 10.91 -8.86 -3.88
N THR A 53 10.63 -10.13 -4.22
CA THR A 53 10.62 -10.62 -5.60
C THR A 53 9.51 -9.96 -6.44
N ILE A 54 8.29 -9.94 -5.92
CA ILE A 54 7.12 -9.37 -6.58
C ILE A 54 7.32 -7.86 -6.83
N LEU A 55 7.72 -7.12 -5.79
CA LEU A 55 7.86 -5.67 -5.87
C LEU A 55 9.05 -5.26 -6.73
N ARG A 56 10.15 -6.03 -6.79
CA ARG A 56 11.25 -5.76 -7.73
C ARG A 56 10.87 -5.99 -9.18
N ALA A 57 9.94 -6.92 -9.46
CA ALA A 57 9.44 -7.17 -10.80
C ALA A 57 8.46 -6.08 -11.29
N GLU A 58 7.86 -5.31 -10.39
CA GLU A 58 6.91 -4.26 -10.74
C GLU A 58 7.61 -3.07 -11.44
N LYS A 59 7.24 -2.80 -12.69
CA LYS A 59 7.94 -1.81 -13.54
C LYS A 59 7.62 -0.38 -13.13
N ASN A 60 6.36 -0.10 -12.83
CA ASN A 60 5.86 1.25 -12.55
C ASN A 60 5.80 1.51 -11.03
N ARG A 61 6.81 1.04 -10.31
CA ARG A 61 6.91 1.19 -8.86
C ARG A 61 7.60 2.49 -8.47
N HIS A 62 7.26 3.01 -7.30
CA HIS A 62 7.95 4.13 -6.66
C HIS A 62 8.52 3.67 -5.31
N MET A 63 9.80 3.91 -5.06
CA MET A 63 10.46 3.47 -3.82
C MET A 63 10.64 4.66 -2.88
N ALA A 64 9.87 4.66 -1.80
CA ALA A 64 9.92 5.66 -0.75
C ALA A 64 10.83 5.21 0.41
N LYS A 65 11.97 5.89 0.56
CA LYS A 65 12.96 5.59 1.62
C LYS A 65 12.93 6.57 2.79
N VAL A 66 12.35 7.75 2.57
CA VAL A 66 12.32 8.87 3.53
C VAL A 66 10.86 9.19 3.85
N GLY A 67 10.63 9.77 5.02
CA GLY A 67 9.32 10.12 5.55
C GLY A 67 8.88 9.23 6.71
N PRO A 68 7.60 9.34 7.11
CA PRO A 68 7.04 8.55 8.20
C PRO A 68 7.21 7.04 7.96
N GLU A 69 7.52 6.28 9.02
CA GLU A 69 7.83 4.84 8.90
C GLU A 69 6.74 4.04 8.18
N HIS A 70 5.48 4.35 8.46
CA HIS A 70 4.31 3.71 7.86
C HIS A 70 4.04 4.10 6.39
N LEU A 71 4.79 5.05 5.82
CA LEU A 71 4.72 5.46 4.41
C LEU A 71 5.95 5.00 3.60
N LYS A 72 7.01 4.56 4.28
CA LYS A 72 8.16 3.94 3.60
C LYS A 72 7.76 2.62 2.95
N GLY A 73 8.46 2.26 1.88
CA GLY A 73 8.24 1.03 1.14
C GLY A 73 8.15 1.24 -0.37
N VAL A 74 7.70 0.20 -1.06
CA VAL A 74 7.49 0.23 -2.50
C VAL A 74 6.02 0.48 -2.78
N TRP A 75 5.75 1.57 -3.48
CA TRP A 75 4.44 1.96 -3.94
C TRP A 75 4.19 1.43 -5.34
N ILE A 76 3.01 0.88 -5.59
CA ILE A 76 2.61 0.25 -6.86
C ILE A 76 1.32 0.88 -7.40
N PRO A 77 1.09 0.83 -8.73
CA PRO A 77 -0.12 1.38 -9.34
C PRO A 77 -1.41 0.75 -8.81
N TYR A 78 -2.51 1.52 -8.85
CA TYR A 78 -3.83 1.09 -8.40
C TYR A 78 -4.25 -0.26 -8.98
N ASP A 79 -4.18 -0.43 -10.30
CA ASP A 79 -4.62 -1.65 -10.97
C ASP A 79 -3.84 -2.88 -10.49
N ARG A 80 -2.53 -2.72 -10.24
CA ARG A 80 -1.69 -3.79 -9.74
C ARG A 80 -2.03 -4.15 -8.29
N ALA A 81 -2.24 -3.13 -7.45
CA ALA A 81 -2.68 -3.33 -6.07
C ALA A 81 -4.02 -4.05 -5.99
N LEU A 82 -4.97 -3.65 -6.84
CA LEU A 82 -6.29 -4.28 -6.93
C LEU A 82 -6.19 -5.73 -7.41
N GLU A 83 -5.34 -6.02 -8.39
CA GLU A 83 -5.09 -7.39 -8.84
C GLU A 83 -4.58 -8.29 -7.70
N PHE A 84 -3.57 -7.83 -6.95
CA PHE A 84 -3.08 -8.58 -5.78
C PHE A 84 -4.15 -8.73 -4.71
N ALA A 85 -4.89 -7.66 -4.40
CA ALA A 85 -5.92 -7.70 -3.38
C ALA A 85 -7.03 -8.71 -3.74
N ASN A 86 -7.46 -8.73 -5.01
CA ASN A 86 -8.46 -9.68 -5.49
C ASN A 86 -7.95 -11.13 -5.50
N GLN A 87 -6.71 -11.36 -5.96
CA GLN A 87 -6.10 -12.70 -5.98
C GLN A 87 -5.96 -13.31 -4.58
N ASN A 88 -5.79 -12.47 -3.56
CA ASN A 88 -5.60 -12.90 -2.17
C ASN A 88 -6.84 -12.71 -1.28
N GLY A 89 -7.94 -12.20 -1.84
CA GLY A 89 -9.21 -12.03 -1.11
C GLY A 89 -9.21 -10.93 -0.04
N ILE A 90 -8.34 -9.92 -0.14
CA ILE A 90 -8.18 -8.85 0.87
C ILE A 90 -8.79 -7.50 0.47
N THR A 91 -9.50 -7.44 -0.67
CA THR A 91 -10.09 -6.18 -1.18
C THR A 91 -11.07 -5.56 -0.18
N GLU A 92 -11.93 -6.38 0.43
CA GLU A 92 -12.91 -5.94 1.43
C GLU A 92 -12.25 -5.50 2.74
N ASP A 93 -11.17 -6.16 3.15
CA ASP A 93 -10.42 -5.79 4.36
C ASP A 93 -9.81 -4.39 4.22
N LEU A 94 -9.43 -4.03 2.99
CA LEU A 94 -8.83 -2.75 2.67
C LEU A 94 -9.85 -1.65 2.36
N TYR A 95 -11.16 -1.92 2.43
CA TYR A 95 -12.18 -0.89 2.28
C TYR A 95 -12.04 0.18 3.39
N PRO A 96 -12.09 1.48 3.06
CA PRO A 96 -12.48 2.09 1.78
C PRO A 96 -11.30 2.60 0.93
N LEU A 97 -10.13 1.94 0.95
CA LEU A 97 -9.01 2.38 0.10
C LEU A 97 -9.21 2.08 -1.38
N PHE A 98 -9.94 1.01 -1.74
CA PHE A 98 -10.28 0.71 -3.13
C PHE A 98 -11.49 1.52 -3.58
#